data_AF-R1DFV4-F1
#
_entry.id   AF-R1DFV4-F1
#
_cell.length_a   1.000
_cell.length_b   1.000
_cell.length_c   1.000
_cell.angle_alpha   90.00
_cell.angle_beta   90.00
_cell.angle_gamma   90.00
#
_symmetry.space_group_name_H-M   'P 1'
#
loop_
_entity.id
_entity.type
_entity.pdbx_description
1 polymer ?
#
loop_
_entity_poly.entity_id
_entity_poly.type
_entity_poly.pdbx_seq_one_letter_code
_entity_poly.pdbx_strand_id
1 'polypeptide(L)'
;LRKQRARARQPRRILIPVGGAGAQKTFVSQFIQALGSHVAEGKVQLMLNAGDHEHMRVAFAEALAAIGVSDYAVVDSMEGVHEYAERLRSGVEPTHAVTLFAFKQYFPAATTDVLSRVADVLACKPSELAFYPVPKLMIRRVGDHEAYSALRASELGERPLELREVEDAMAYIAQMDAGPDLLLTMNKCIVSNKKSGFYDGCKNAVALATELAASSEKSLPFLAN
;
A
#
# COMPACT_ATOMS: atom_id res chain seq x y z
N LEU A 1 0.13 13.70 8.88
CA LEU A 1 1.23 13.55 7.92
C LEU A 1 0.81 13.72 6.45
N ARG A 2 0.16 12.75 5.78
CA ARG A 2 -0.12 12.82 4.32
C ARG A 2 -0.71 14.14 3.79
N LYS A 3 -1.77 14.67 4.41
CA LYS A 3 -2.36 15.96 3.99
C LYS A 3 -1.38 17.14 4.07
N GLN A 4 -0.48 17.12 5.06
CA GLN A 4 0.58 18.13 5.20
C GLN A 4 1.62 17.96 4.09
N ARG A 5 2.09 16.73 3.84
CA ARG A 5 3.01 16.42 2.74
C ARG A 5 2.48 16.86 1.39
N ALA A 6 1.21 16.54 1.11
CA ALA A 6 0.53 16.91 -0.13
C ALA A 6 0.50 18.43 -0.33
N ARG A 7 0.12 19.20 0.71
CA ARG A 7 0.11 20.67 0.68
C ARG A 7 1.51 21.26 0.51
N ALA A 8 2.49 20.68 1.19
CA ALA A 8 3.89 21.08 1.11
C ALA A 8 4.59 20.61 -0.18
N ARG A 9 3.87 19.91 -1.07
CA ARG A 9 4.39 19.41 -2.35
C ARG A 9 5.67 18.57 -2.19
N GLN A 10 5.75 17.83 -1.09
CA GLN A 10 6.88 16.95 -0.81
C GLN A 10 6.90 15.77 -1.80
N PRO A 11 8.07 15.14 -2.00
CA PRO A 11 8.18 13.94 -2.83
C PRO A 11 7.14 12.90 -2.41
N ARG A 12 6.34 12.43 -3.36
CA ARG A 12 5.22 11.54 -3.06
C ARG A 12 5.75 10.15 -2.76
N ARG A 13 5.42 9.63 -1.58
CA ARG A 13 5.76 8.25 -1.21
C ARG A 13 4.74 7.30 -1.82
N ILE A 14 5.17 6.54 -2.83
CA ILE A 14 4.34 5.52 -3.48
C ILE A 14 4.79 4.14 -2.99
N LEU A 15 3.90 3.48 -2.26
CA LEU A 15 4.08 2.09 -1.83
C LEU A 15 3.54 1.17 -2.91
N ILE A 16 4.40 0.31 -3.44
CA ILE A 16 4.06 -0.68 -4.46
C ILE A 16 4.36 -2.08 -3.89
N PRO A 17 3.40 -2.71 -3.23
CA PRO A 17 3.53 -4.10 -2.82
C PRO A 17 3.15 -5.03 -3.97
N VAL A 18 3.77 -6.20 -3.99
CA VAL A 18 3.31 -7.32 -4.81
C VAL A 18 2.55 -8.30 -3.91
N GLY A 19 1.37 -8.71 -4.35
CA GLY A 19 0.60 -9.77 -3.73
C GLY A 19 0.59 -11.02 -4.60
N GLY A 20 0.65 -12.21 -3.98
CA GLY A 20 0.59 -13.50 -4.66
C GLY A 20 1.87 -13.87 -5.44
N ALA A 21 1.78 -14.87 -6.32
CA ALA A 21 2.91 -15.44 -7.08
C ALA A 21 3.46 -14.56 -8.23
N GLY A 22 3.44 -13.23 -8.10
CA GLY A 22 4.06 -12.31 -9.07
C GLY A 22 3.25 -12.01 -10.33
N ALA A 23 1.95 -12.31 -10.36
CA ALA A 23 1.09 -12.09 -11.54
C ALA A 23 0.99 -10.63 -12.01
N GLN A 24 1.38 -9.66 -11.17
CA GLN A 24 1.41 -8.24 -11.51
C GLN A 24 2.79 -7.74 -12.01
N LYS A 25 3.77 -8.63 -12.17
CA LYS A 25 5.16 -8.29 -12.51
C LYS A 25 5.24 -7.31 -13.68
N THR A 26 4.59 -7.63 -14.81
CA THR A 26 4.66 -6.82 -16.04
C THR A 26 4.18 -5.40 -15.80
N PHE A 27 2.98 -5.23 -15.24
CA PHE A 27 2.41 -3.90 -14.97
C PHE A 27 3.33 -3.11 -14.03
N VAL A 28 3.76 -3.73 -12.93
CA VAL A 28 4.56 -3.02 -11.93
C VAL A 28 5.93 -2.62 -12.47
N SER A 29 6.61 -3.50 -13.21
CA SER A 29 7.89 -3.17 -13.84
C SER A 29 7.75 -2.01 -14.84
N GLN A 30 6.71 -2.02 -15.67
CA GLN A 30 6.42 -0.92 -16.60
C GLN A 30 6.06 0.37 -15.86
N PHE A 31 5.32 0.29 -14.77
CA PHE A 31 4.96 1.45 -13.97
C PHE A 31 6.17 2.08 -13.26
N ILE A 32 7.09 1.25 -12.73
CA ILE A 32 8.38 1.72 -12.21
C ILE A 32 9.16 2.45 -13.31
N GLN A 33 9.21 1.88 -14.52
CA GLN A 33 9.89 2.52 -15.65
C GLN A 33 9.27 3.87 -16.04
N ALA A 34 7.94 3.94 -16.08
CA ALA A 34 7.21 5.18 -16.36
C ALA A 34 7.43 6.27 -15.31
N LEU A 35 7.70 5.89 -14.05
CA LEU A 35 8.03 6.80 -12.94
C LEU A 35 9.49 7.27 -12.96
N GLY A 36 10.33 6.83 -13.90
CA GLY A 36 11.77 7.10 -13.90
C GLY A 36 12.13 8.59 -13.84
N SER A 37 11.45 9.43 -14.63
CA SER A 37 11.64 10.89 -14.60
C SER A 37 11.23 11.49 -13.26
N HIS A 38 10.11 11.05 -12.68
CA HIS A 38 9.67 11.49 -11.35
C HIS A 38 10.65 11.12 -10.23
N VAL A 39 11.29 9.95 -10.33
CA VAL A 39 12.34 9.55 -9.39
C VAL A 39 13.58 10.43 -9.57
N ALA A 40 14.05 10.62 -10.81
CA ALA A 40 15.22 11.44 -11.11
C ALA A 40 15.05 12.92 -10.69
N GLU A 41 13.84 13.46 -10.85
CA GLU A 41 13.48 14.83 -10.47
C GLU A 41 13.15 14.97 -8.97
N GLY A 42 13.23 13.89 -8.18
CA GLY A 42 12.90 13.90 -6.76
C GLY A 42 11.43 14.17 -6.45
N LYS A 43 10.52 13.98 -7.41
CA LYS A 43 9.06 14.15 -7.24
C LYS A 43 8.41 12.95 -6.57
N VAL A 44 9.01 11.78 -6.68
CA VAL A 44 8.49 10.52 -6.13
C VAL A 44 9.57 9.79 -5.33
N GLN A 45 9.16 9.21 -4.21
CA GLN A 45 9.91 8.22 -3.45
C GLN A 45 9.20 6.86 -3.59
N LEU A 46 9.91 5.84 -4.04
CA LEU A 46 9.36 4.51 -4.24
C LEU A 46 9.66 3.61 -3.04
N MET A 47 8.61 2.99 -2.52
CA MET A 47 8.68 1.95 -1.51
C MET A 47 8.24 0.65 -2.18
N LEU A 48 9.20 -0.13 -2.68
CA LEU A 48 8.95 -1.34 -3.45
C LEU A 48 8.95 -2.53 -2.51
N ASN A 49 7.80 -3.15 -2.26
CA ASN A 49 7.72 -4.29 -1.35
C ASN A 49 7.60 -5.60 -2.13
N ALA A 50 8.72 -6.31 -2.27
CA ALA A 50 8.82 -7.61 -2.92
C ALA A 50 8.41 -8.77 -1.99
N GLY A 51 8.23 -8.53 -0.69
CA GLY A 51 7.99 -9.59 0.28
C GLY A 51 9.13 -10.61 0.27
N ASP A 52 8.78 -11.89 0.39
CA ASP A 52 9.70 -13.03 0.29
C ASP A 52 9.85 -13.57 -1.14
N HIS A 53 9.33 -12.84 -2.14
CA HIS A 53 9.32 -13.26 -3.53
C HIS A 53 10.60 -12.83 -4.27
N GLU A 54 11.60 -13.72 -4.28
CA GLU A 54 12.90 -13.46 -4.93
C GLU A 54 12.77 -13.05 -6.41
N HIS A 55 11.86 -13.68 -7.16
CA HIS A 55 11.62 -13.32 -8.56
C HIS A 55 11.08 -11.88 -8.74
N MET A 56 10.37 -11.35 -7.74
CA MET A 56 9.91 -9.95 -7.72
C MET A 56 11.02 -8.99 -7.30
N ARG A 57 11.88 -9.40 -6.36
CA ARG A 57 13.10 -8.64 -6.02
C ARG A 57 13.97 -8.42 -7.27
N VAL A 58 14.20 -9.47 -8.05
CA VAL A 58 14.94 -9.39 -9.33
C VAL A 58 14.21 -8.49 -10.32
N ALA A 59 12.90 -8.66 -10.50
CA ALA A 59 12.11 -7.85 -11.43
C ALA A 59 12.14 -6.34 -11.10
N PHE A 60 12.14 -5.98 -9.81
CA PHE A 60 12.27 -4.60 -9.37
C PHE A 60 13.67 -4.06 -9.65
N ALA A 61 14.72 -4.83 -9.36
CA ALA A 61 16.09 -4.42 -9.67
C ALA A 61 16.29 -4.19 -11.17
N GLU A 62 15.75 -5.06 -12.03
CA GLU A 62 15.78 -4.89 -13.50
C GLU A 62 15.02 -3.64 -13.95
N ALA A 63 13.84 -3.39 -13.39
CA ALA A 63 13.04 -2.21 -13.72
C ALA A 63 13.73 -0.90 -13.29
N LEU A 64 14.38 -0.90 -12.12
CA LEU A 64 15.18 0.23 -11.63
C LEU A 64 16.43 0.47 -12.50
N ALA A 65 17.14 -0.59 -12.88
CA ALA A 65 18.29 -0.49 -13.77
C ALA A 65 17.91 0.10 -15.14
N ALA A 66 16.74 -0.25 -15.67
CA ALA A 66 16.23 0.29 -16.94
C ALA A 66 15.97 1.80 -16.93
N ILE A 67 15.78 2.40 -15.75
CA ILE A 67 15.65 3.86 -15.56
C ILE A 67 16.92 4.52 -14.99
N GLY A 68 18.04 3.80 -14.96
CA GLY A 68 19.33 4.32 -14.47
C GLY A 68 19.43 4.43 -12.95
N VAL A 69 18.54 3.77 -12.19
CA VAL A 69 18.58 3.75 -10.72
C VAL A 69 19.33 2.49 -10.27
N SER A 70 20.63 2.65 -9.98
CA SER A 70 21.48 1.58 -9.44
C SER A 70 21.68 1.68 -7.93
N ASP A 71 21.48 2.86 -7.34
CA ASP A 71 21.66 3.13 -5.92
C ASP A 71 20.30 3.24 -5.23
N TYR A 72 19.99 2.27 -4.36
CA TYR A 72 18.75 2.21 -3.61
C TYR A 72 18.95 1.48 -2.29
N ALA A 73 18.18 1.87 -1.27
CA ALA A 73 18.23 1.19 0.02
C ALA A 73 17.52 -0.18 -0.07
N VAL A 74 18.02 -1.16 0.69
CA VAL A 74 17.37 -2.46 0.87
C VAL A 74 17.07 -2.66 2.35
N VAL A 75 15.86 -3.12 2.66
CA VAL A 75 15.41 -3.50 4.00
C VAL A 75 14.95 -4.94 3.96
N ASP A 76 15.54 -5.80 4.80
CA ASP A 76 15.36 -7.26 4.76
C ASP A 76 14.89 -7.86 6.10
N SER A 77 14.51 -7.01 7.06
CA SER A 77 14.00 -7.41 8.36
C SER A 77 12.77 -6.59 8.77
N MET A 78 11.89 -7.18 9.57
CA MET A 78 10.72 -6.46 10.11
C MET A 78 11.13 -5.34 11.07
N GLU A 79 12.22 -5.52 11.82
CA GLU A 79 12.80 -4.45 12.64
C GLU A 79 13.17 -3.24 11.77
N GLY A 80 13.87 -3.46 10.66
CA GLY A 80 14.20 -2.40 9.70
C GLY A 80 12.97 -1.74 9.08
N VAL A 81 11.89 -2.49 8.82
CA VAL A 81 10.60 -1.92 8.37
C VAL A 81 10.01 -0.98 9.42
N HIS A 82 10.02 -1.38 10.69
CA HIS A 82 9.54 -0.55 11.80
C HIS A 82 10.40 0.69 11.98
N GLU A 83 11.72 0.55 12.01
CA GLU A 83 12.67 1.68 12.10
C GLU A 83 12.49 2.67 10.95
N TYR A 84 12.39 2.16 9.72
CA TYR A 84 12.12 2.98 8.54
C TYR A 84 10.82 3.77 8.71
N ALA A 85 9.73 3.11 9.12
CA ALA A 85 8.45 3.76 9.31
C ALA A 85 8.49 4.79 10.45
N GLU A 86 9.13 4.51 11.58
CA GLU A 86 9.24 5.48 12.68
C GLU A 86 10.07 6.71 12.28
N ARG A 87 11.16 6.53 11.53
CA ARG A 87 11.93 7.66 10.96
C ARG A 87 11.08 8.54 10.06
N LEU A 88 10.28 7.94 9.17
CA LEU A 88 9.39 8.71 8.31
C LEU A 88 8.29 9.45 9.08
N ARG A 89 7.83 8.91 10.22
CA ARG A 89 6.87 9.57 11.11
C ARG A 89 7.48 10.71 11.91
N SER A 90 8.75 10.60 12.30
CA SER A 90 9.48 11.67 12.98
C SER A 90 9.92 12.80 12.04
N GLY A 91 9.64 12.68 10.74
CA GLY A 91 9.92 13.70 9.73
C GLY A 91 11.29 13.56 9.07
N VAL A 92 12.00 12.45 9.30
CA VAL A 92 13.28 12.15 8.67
C VAL A 92 13.02 11.45 7.35
N GLU A 93 13.35 12.10 6.23
CA GLU A 93 13.24 11.50 4.89
C GLU A 93 14.30 10.42 4.65
N PRO A 94 14.04 9.43 3.76
CA PRO A 94 15.02 8.44 3.38
C PRO A 94 16.17 9.08 2.59
N THR A 95 17.37 8.50 2.70
CA THR A 95 18.56 8.97 1.99
C THR A 95 18.53 8.64 0.49
N HIS A 96 17.74 7.64 0.10
CA HIS A 96 17.57 7.21 -1.28
C HIS A 96 16.13 7.47 -1.74
N ALA A 97 15.96 7.79 -3.03
CA ALA A 97 14.64 7.95 -3.63
C ALA A 97 13.87 6.62 -3.71
N VAL A 98 14.57 5.49 -3.67
CA VAL A 98 13.98 4.15 -3.72
C VAL A 98 14.41 3.33 -2.51
N THR A 99 13.45 2.63 -1.91
CA THR A 99 13.70 1.62 -0.87
C THR A 99 13.01 0.32 -1.27
N LEU A 100 13.79 -0.76 -1.37
CA LEU A 100 13.35 -2.10 -1.69
C LEU A 100 13.22 -2.93 -0.40
N PHE A 101 12.03 -3.45 -0.15
CA PHE A 101 11.75 -4.36 0.96
C PHE A 101 11.71 -5.78 0.42
N ALA A 102 12.67 -6.62 0.79
CA ALA A 102 12.82 -7.98 0.31
C ALA A 102 13.40 -8.88 1.39
N PHE A 103 12.74 -10.00 1.67
CA PHE A 103 13.00 -10.84 2.84
C PHE A 103 13.38 -12.26 2.42
N LYS A 104 14.25 -12.91 3.19
CA LYS A 104 14.59 -14.33 2.96
C LYS A 104 13.57 -15.30 3.57
N GLN A 105 12.81 -14.85 4.56
CA GLN A 105 11.85 -15.68 5.30
C GLN A 105 10.43 -15.40 4.83
N TYR A 106 9.57 -16.43 4.87
CA TYR A 106 8.21 -16.46 4.31
C TYR A 106 7.19 -15.50 4.95
N PHE A 107 7.53 -14.84 6.07
CA PHE A 107 6.52 -14.18 6.93
C PHE A 107 6.45 -12.62 6.95
N PRO A 108 6.87 -11.83 5.95
CA PRO A 108 6.76 -10.37 5.98
C PRO A 108 5.34 -9.86 5.61
N ALA A 109 4.29 -10.58 5.98
CA ALA A 109 2.90 -10.23 5.69
C ALA A 109 2.48 -8.86 6.27
N ALA A 110 3.16 -8.40 7.32
CA ALA A 110 2.89 -7.12 7.98
C ALA A 110 3.56 -5.90 7.33
N THR A 111 4.50 -6.09 6.39
CA THR A 111 5.29 -4.98 5.81
C THR A 111 4.39 -3.93 5.18
N THR A 112 3.43 -4.33 4.33
CA THR A 112 2.50 -3.40 3.70
C THR A 112 1.64 -2.65 4.72
N ASP A 113 1.22 -3.28 5.83
CA ASP A 113 0.44 -2.60 6.89
C ASP A 113 1.26 -1.50 7.58
N VAL A 114 2.50 -1.82 7.97
CA VAL A 114 3.39 -0.86 8.63
C VAL A 114 3.71 0.31 7.69
N LEU A 115 4.10 0.01 6.45
CA LEU A 115 4.51 1.01 5.48
C LEU A 115 3.33 1.86 4.98
N SER A 116 2.12 1.30 4.91
CA SER A 116 0.94 2.05 4.48
C SER A 116 0.71 3.29 5.35
N ARG A 117 1.07 3.25 6.65
CA ARG A 117 0.91 4.37 7.59
C ARG A 117 1.78 5.58 7.25
N VAL A 118 2.86 5.38 6.49
CA VAL A 118 3.86 6.40 6.14
C VAL A 118 3.94 6.71 4.64
N ALA A 119 3.32 5.87 3.80
CA ALA A 119 3.10 6.12 2.39
C ALA A 119 2.04 7.19 2.15
N ASP A 120 2.15 7.92 1.04
CA ASP A 120 1.13 8.87 0.59
C ASP A 120 0.08 8.20 -0.28
N VAL A 121 0.50 7.24 -1.09
CA VAL A 121 -0.33 6.46 -2.02
C VAL A 121 0.08 4.99 -2.00
N LEU A 122 -0.90 4.10 -2.01
CA LEU A 122 -0.72 2.66 -2.19
C LEU A 122 -1.11 2.26 -3.62
N ALA A 123 -0.16 1.76 -4.42
CA ALA A 123 -0.43 1.25 -5.76
C ALA A 123 -0.44 -0.28 -5.73
N CYS A 124 -1.63 -0.89 -5.75
CA CYS A 124 -1.79 -2.33 -5.54
C CYS A 124 -2.96 -2.91 -6.36
N LYS A 125 -3.02 -4.25 -6.54
CA LYS A 125 -4.25 -4.87 -7.03
C LYS A 125 -5.44 -4.58 -6.12
N PRO A 126 -6.65 -4.55 -6.68
CA PRO A 126 -7.89 -4.45 -5.92
C PRO A 126 -8.26 -5.76 -5.24
N SER A 127 -7.50 -6.17 -4.23
CA SER A 127 -7.79 -7.37 -3.42
C SER A 127 -7.98 -7.01 -1.94
N GLU A 128 -7.41 -7.79 -1.00
CA GLU A 128 -7.42 -7.53 0.44
C GLU A 128 -6.95 -6.12 0.82
N LEU A 129 -6.09 -5.50 0.00
CA LEU A 129 -5.58 -4.14 0.24
C LEU A 129 -6.59 -3.03 -0.07
N ALA A 130 -7.75 -3.36 -0.67
CA ALA A 130 -8.85 -2.42 -0.85
C ALA A 130 -9.39 -1.85 0.46
N PHE A 131 -9.20 -2.57 1.57
CA PHE A 131 -9.70 -2.18 2.89
C PHE A 131 -8.71 -1.35 3.71
N TYR A 132 -7.52 -1.03 3.17
CA TYR A 132 -6.51 -0.27 3.91
C TYR A 132 -6.84 1.24 3.90
N PRO A 133 -6.76 1.97 5.03
CA PRO A 133 -7.11 3.40 5.10
C PRO A 133 -5.98 4.32 4.58
N VAL A 134 -5.66 4.17 3.29
CA VAL A 134 -4.64 4.91 2.55
C VAL A 134 -5.18 5.27 1.16
N PRO A 135 -4.84 6.45 0.58
CA PRO A 135 -5.17 6.76 -0.82
C PRO A 135 -4.59 5.70 -1.75
N LYS A 136 -5.34 5.27 -2.77
CA LYS A 136 -4.91 4.13 -3.59
C LYS A 136 -4.93 4.43 -5.09
N LEU A 137 -4.02 3.77 -5.80
CA LEU A 137 -4.08 3.55 -7.23
C LEU A 137 -4.33 2.05 -7.41
N MET A 138 -5.55 1.65 -7.76
CA MET A 138 -5.83 0.24 -8.01
C MET A 138 -5.35 -0.13 -9.39
N ILE A 139 -4.16 -0.73 -9.43
CA ILE A 139 -3.57 -1.24 -10.66
C ILE A 139 -4.31 -2.50 -11.11
N ARG A 140 -4.07 -2.89 -12.36
CA ARG A 140 -4.74 -4.00 -13.02
C ARG A 140 -4.90 -5.23 -12.12
N ARG A 141 -6.14 -5.70 -12.01
CA ARG A 141 -6.47 -6.92 -11.28
C ARG A 141 -5.90 -8.16 -11.96
N VAL A 142 -5.65 -9.20 -11.16
CA VAL A 142 -5.19 -10.51 -11.64
C VAL A 142 -6.39 -11.42 -11.91
N GLY A 143 -7.40 -11.38 -11.06
CA GLY A 143 -8.60 -12.22 -11.18
C GLY A 143 -9.89 -11.42 -11.18
N ASP A 144 -10.94 -11.94 -11.81
CA ASP A 144 -12.23 -11.24 -11.89
C ASP A 144 -12.92 -11.07 -10.53
N HIS A 145 -12.61 -11.92 -9.55
CA HIS A 145 -13.11 -11.78 -8.17
C HIS A 145 -12.66 -10.47 -7.50
N GLU A 146 -11.61 -9.83 -8.01
CA GLU A 146 -11.05 -8.56 -7.51
C GLU A 146 -11.83 -7.34 -8.06
N ALA A 147 -12.71 -7.53 -9.06
CA ALA A 147 -13.47 -6.45 -9.69
C ALA A 147 -14.33 -5.65 -8.70
N TYR A 148 -14.98 -6.33 -7.76
CA TYR A 148 -15.87 -5.68 -6.80
C TYR A 148 -15.10 -4.85 -5.77
N SER A 149 -13.92 -5.32 -5.35
CA SER A 149 -12.98 -4.52 -4.54
C SER A 149 -12.51 -3.28 -5.31
N ALA A 150 -12.35 -3.41 -6.64
CA ALA A 150 -12.03 -2.36 -7.61
C ALA A 150 -13.22 -1.44 -7.94
N LEU A 151 -14.45 -1.79 -7.60
CA LEU A 151 -15.56 -0.84 -7.63
C LEU A 151 -15.71 -0.16 -6.26
N ARG A 152 -15.73 -0.96 -5.20
CA ARG A 152 -16.07 -0.53 -3.84
C ARG A 152 -15.18 0.59 -3.32
N ALA A 153 -13.87 0.44 -3.43
CA ALA A 153 -12.97 1.50 -2.96
C ALA A 153 -13.02 2.81 -3.80
N SER A 154 -13.59 2.79 -5.02
CA SER A 154 -13.90 4.00 -5.79
C SER A 154 -15.17 4.67 -5.27
N GLU A 155 -16.22 3.91 -4.95
CA GLU A 155 -17.44 4.42 -4.31
C GLU A 155 -17.14 5.10 -2.96
N LEU A 156 -16.14 4.60 -2.25
CA LEU A 156 -15.66 5.17 -0.99
C LEU A 156 -14.87 6.48 -1.16
N GLY A 157 -14.56 6.88 -2.40
CA GLY A 157 -13.84 8.11 -2.72
C GLY A 157 -12.35 8.09 -2.37
N GLU A 158 -11.76 6.91 -2.19
CA GLU A 158 -10.38 6.75 -1.72
C GLU A 158 -9.38 6.50 -2.86
N ARG A 159 -9.92 6.37 -4.08
CA ARG A 159 -9.18 6.08 -5.31
C ARG A 159 -10.04 6.32 -6.55
N PRO A 160 -9.42 6.35 -7.74
CA PRO A 160 -10.14 6.23 -9.00
C PRO A 160 -10.68 4.82 -9.28
N LEU A 161 -11.33 4.68 -10.43
CA LEU A 161 -11.64 3.39 -11.04
C LEU A 161 -10.36 2.55 -11.26
N GLU A 162 -10.55 1.27 -11.54
CA GLU A 162 -9.46 0.33 -11.86
C GLU A 162 -8.59 0.88 -13.01
N LEU A 163 -7.27 0.92 -12.78
CA LEU A 163 -6.25 1.40 -13.72
C LEU A 163 -5.71 0.19 -14.46
N ARG A 164 -6.15 -0.01 -15.70
CA ARG A 164 -5.87 -1.25 -16.45
C ARG A 164 -4.54 -1.20 -17.16
N GLU A 165 -4.13 -0.01 -17.57
CA GLU A 165 -2.88 0.24 -18.27
C GLU A 165 -2.02 1.24 -17.48
N VAL A 166 -0.72 1.29 -17.78
CA VAL A 166 0.23 2.14 -17.04
C VAL A 166 -0.06 3.62 -17.29
N GLU A 167 -0.56 3.96 -18.47
CA GLU A 167 -0.98 5.29 -18.88
C GLU A 167 -2.09 5.83 -17.96
N ASP A 168 -3.03 4.95 -17.54
CA ASP A 168 -4.09 5.31 -16.60
C ASP A 168 -3.46 5.73 -15.25
N ALA A 169 -2.51 4.94 -14.75
CA ALA A 169 -1.80 5.25 -13.51
C ALA A 169 -1.02 6.56 -13.61
N MET A 170 -0.30 6.77 -14.72
CA MET A 170 0.46 8.00 -14.96
C MET A 170 -0.44 9.23 -15.11
N ALA A 171 -1.64 9.10 -15.65
CA ALA A 171 -2.62 10.19 -15.69
C ALA A 171 -3.01 10.64 -14.28
N TYR A 172 -3.18 9.71 -13.33
CA TYR A 172 -3.43 10.07 -11.93
C TYR A 172 -2.21 10.64 -11.22
N ILE A 173 -1.00 10.15 -11.53
CA ILE A 173 0.23 10.78 -11.05
C ILE A 173 0.28 12.24 -11.52
N ALA A 174 -0.01 12.50 -12.80
CA ALA A 174 -0.07 13.85 -13.35
C ALA A 174 -1.13 14.73 -12.65
N GLN A 175 -2.31 14.20 -12.32
CA GLN A 175 -3.31 14.94 -11.54
C GLN A 175 -2.81 15.29 -10.13
N MET A 176 -2.16 14.35 -9.46
CA MET A 176 -1.56 14.63 -8.16
C MET A 176 -0.38 15.61 -8.27
N ASP A 177 0.28 15.67 -9.42
CA ASP A 177 1.34 16.64 -9.73
C ASP A 177 0.78 18.02 -10.08
N ALA A 178 -0.45 18.12 -10.59
CA ALA A 178 -1.10 19.40 -10.83
C ALA A 178 -1.45 20.13 -9.51
N GLY A 179 -1.75 19.39 -8.45
CA GLY A 179 -2.11 20.00 -7.16
C GLY A 179 -2.39 19.01 -6.04
N PRO A 180 -2.54 19.48 -4.79
CA PRO A 180 -2.77 18.62 -3.64
C PRO A 180 -4.21 18.08 -3.56
N ASP A 181 -5.15 18.66 -4.31
CA ASP A 181 -6.59 18.52 -4.10
C ASP A 181 -7.09 17.08 -4.21
N LEU A 182 -6.55 16.31 -5.17
CA LEU A 182 -6.88 14.90 -5.31
C LEU A 182 -6.54 14.11 -4.04
N LEU A 183 -5.32 14.27 -3.54
CA LEU A 183 -4.87 13.59 -2.32
C LEU A 183 -5.60 14.11 -1.07
N LEU A 184 -5.91 15.40 -1.00
CA LEU A 184 -6.68 15.97 0.09
C LEU A 184 -8.10 15.40 0.12
N THR A 185 -8.73 15.24 -1.05
CA THR A 185 -10.06 14.65 -1.21
C THR A 185 -10.04 13.18 -0.79
N MET A 186 -9.12 12.37 -1.32
CA MET A 186 -9.00 10.95 -0.94
C MET A 186 -8.80 10.79 0.57
N ASN A 187 -7.91 11.59 1.18
CA ASN A 187 -7.70 11.55 2.63
C ASN A 187 -8.93 12.02 3.43
N LYS A 188 -9.71 12.97 2.92
CA LYS A 188 -10.97 13.40 3.57
C LYS A 188 -11.98 12.26 3.58
N CYS A 189 -12.14 11.56 2.45
CA CYS A 189 -13.00 10.39 2.34
C CYS A 189 -12.59 9.29 3.33
N ILE A 190 -11.30 8.94 3.37
CA ILE A 190 -10.75 7.95 4.32
C ILE A 190 -11.06 8.31 5.78
N VAL A 191 -10.88 9.57 6.17
CA VAL A 191 -11.21 10.02 7.54
C VAL A 191 -12.72 9.91 7.80
N SER A 192 -13.56 10.22 6.82
CA SER A 192 -15.01 10.06 6.92
C SER A 192 -15.41 8.59 7.09
N ASN A 193 -14.89 7.70 6.24
CA ASN A 193 -15.14 6.27 6.28
C ASN A 193 -14.63 5.64 7.58
N LYS A 194 -13.51 6.15 8.12
CA LYS A 194 -13.04 5.70 9.43
C LYS A 194 -14.01 6.05 10.55
N LYS A 195 -14.58 7.26 10.53
CA LYS A 195 -15.56 7.70 11.52
C LYS A 195 -16.87 6.91 11.46
N SER A 196 -17.27 6.44 10.28
CA SER A 196 -18.46 5.58 10.11
C SER A 196 -18.22 4.12 10.49
N GLY A 197 -17.02 3.77 10.97
CA GLY A 197 -16.69 2.39 11.35
C GLY A 197 -16.37 1.47 10.16
N PHE A 198 -16.20 2.01 8.95
CA PHE A 198 -16.05 1.18 7.73
C PHE A 198 -14.85 0.21 7.83
N TYR A 199 -13.74 0.64 8.42
CA TYR A 199 -12.53 -0.19 8.55
C TYR A 199 -12.46 -1.00 9.86
N ASP A 200 -13.54 -1.06 10.66
CA ASP A 200 -13.51 -1.79 11.95
C ASP A 200 -13.86 -3.27 11.80
N GLY A 201 -13.95 -3.80 10.57
CA GLY A 201 -14.30 -5.21 10.30
C GLY A 201 -13.52 -6.23 11.12
N CYS A 202 -12.17 -6.14 11.15
CA CYS A 202 -11.35 -7.06 11.96
C CYS A 202 -11.61 -6.91 13.47
N LYS A 203 -11.83 -5.68 13.96
CA LYS A 203 -12.12 -5.45 15.39
C LYS A 203 -13.47 -6.02 15.76
N ASN A 204 -14.47 -5.83 14.90
CA ASN A 204 -15.81 -6.36 15.08
C ASN A 204 -15.76 -7.89 15.07
N ALA A 205 -15.01 -8.51 14.14
CA ALA A 205 -14.83 -9.95 14.10
C ALA A 205 -14.19 -10.51 15.38
N VAL A 206 -13.14 -9.87 15.91
CA VAL A 206 -12.49 -10.27 17.16
C VAL A 206 -13.42 -10.09 18.36
N ALA A 207 -14.17 -8.99 18.42
CA ALA A 207 -15.14 -8.74 19.49
C ALA A 207 -16.24 -9.83 19.49
N LEU A 208 -16.83 -10.11 18.34
CA LEU A 208 -17.84 -11.16 18.17
C LEU A 208 -17.29 -12.55 18.55
N ALA A 209 -16.08 -12.89 18.11
CA ALA A 209 -15.45 -14.15 18.46
C ALA A 209 -15.22 -14.28 19.98
N THR A 210 -14.81 -13.18 20.63
CA THR A 210 -14.58 -13.13 22.08
C THR A 210 -15.89 -13.27 22.86
N GLU A 211 -16.96 -12.61 22.42
CA GLU A 211 -18.31 -12.72 23.00
C GLU A 211 -18.85 -14.15 22.89
N LEU A 212 -18.71 -14.77 21.72
CA LEU A 212 -19.11 -16.16 21.49
C LEU A 212 -18.35 -17.13 22.40
N ALA A 213 -17.03 -16.97 22.50
CA ALA A 213 -16.21 -17.78 23.40
C ALA A 213 -16.67 -17.64 24.87
N ALA A 214 -16.86 -16.43 25.37
CA ALA A 214 -17.30 -16.18 26.75
C ALA A 214 -18.73 -16.69 27.03
N SER A 215 -19.62 -16.70 26.02
CA SER A 215 -20.97 -17.25 26.16
C SER A 215 -20.99 -18.78 26.20
N SER A 216 -20.07 -19.44 25.48
CA SER A 216 -19.95 -20.90 25.45
C SER A 216 -19.45 -21.49 26.77
N GLU A 217 -18.60 -20.76 27.51
CA GLU A 217 -18.16 -21.13 28.86
C GLU A 217 -19.28 -21.03 29.91
N LYS A 218 -20.26 -20.13 29.72
CA LYS A 218 -21.40 -19.97 30.63
C LYS A 218 -22.52 -21.00 30.41
N SER A 219 -22.49 -21.76 29.32
CA SER A 219 -23.52 -22.77 28.98
C SER A 219 -23.24 -24.20 29.47
N LEU A 220 -22.30 -24.42 30.39
CA LEU A 220 -22.03 -25.74 30.98
C LEU A 220 -22.51 -25.90 32.44
N PRO A 221 -23.83 -25.92 32.74
CA PRO A 221 -24.35 -26.43 34.00
C PRO A 221 -24.88 -27.87 33.91
N PHE A 222 -24.41 -28.69 32.95
CA PHE A 222 -24.94 -30.07 32.76
C PHE A 222 -23.93 -31.21 33.01
N LEU A 223 -22.77 -30.96 33.61
CA LEU A 223 -21.80 -32.01 33.98
C LEU A 223 -21.50 -32.07 35.48
N ALA A 224 -22.45 -31.64 36.31
CA ALA A 224 -22.44 -31.91 37.74
C ALA A 224 -23.76 -32.61 38.12
N ASN A 225 -23.78 -33.94 37.94
CA ASN A 225 -24.54 -34.92 38.71
C ASN A 225 -24.04 -36.32 38.35
#